data_AF-A0A969FAN2-F1
#
_entry.id   AF-A0A969FAN2-F1
#
_cell.length_a   1.000
_cell.length_b   1.000
_cell.length_c   1.000
_cell.angle_alpha   90.00
_cell.angle_beta   90.00
_cell.angle_gamma   90.00
#
_symmetry.space_group_name_H-M   'P 1'
#
loop_
_entity.id
_entity.type
_entity.pdbx_description
1 polymer ?
#
loop_
_entity_poly.entity_id
_entity_poly.type
_entity_poly.pdbx_seq_one_letter_code
_entity_poly.pdbx_strand_id
1 'polypeptide(L)'
;MFPPGQGKPFLDPANPAVRRYLLRLFDEIVTRYDVDGLQLDYIRYPFQDPSAGRSYGYGIAARQQFQRLTGVDPVEISPSDRQLWQQWTDFRTDQINSFVAETARQMRQRNPDLILSAAVFSMSEHERIQKIQQNWEVWARRGDVDLIVPMSYAMDTNRLQRLAGPWLESDAELGSILVLPGIRLLNLPEPAALDQIQALRDLPAGGYSLFAVENLNESLQGIFSRTQSEPAAPIPYRQPFAAAVTRYNALQREWSYLLENEQLWMRDQQLEEWRTQAEALELALNELADQPSRQKLERARAQLNSFRSNFNRWMYLQSLNHSYRVSTWENRLEVLDTLLNYGERVVIEQRNSSAQATSTP
;
A
#
# COMPACT_ATOMS: atom_id res chain seq x y z
N MET A 1 16.73 27.59 -17.61
CA MET A 1 16.15 28.67 -16.79
C MET A 1 14.92 28.11 -16.10
N PHE A 2 14.82 28.25 -14.77
CA PHE A 2 13.72 27.69 -13.97
C PHE A 2 12.42 28.48 -14.20
N PRO A 3 11.24 27.84 -14.28
CA PRO A 3 9.98 28.56 -14.30
C PRO A 3 9.84 29.43 -13.03
N PRO A 4 9.39 30.69 -13.14
CA PRO A 4 9.12 31.53 -11.98
C PRO A 4 8.16 30.83 -11.00
N GLY A 5 8.53 30.78 -9.71
CA GLY A 5 7.72 30.16 -8.66
C GLY A 5 8.04 28.68 -8.34
N GLN A 6 9.08 28.09 -8.95
CA GLN A 6 9.56 26.75 -8.59
C GLN A 6 10.95 26.77 -7.94
N GLY A 7 11.09 26.04 -6.83
CA GLY A 7 12.38 25.82 -6.15
C GLY A 7 13.10 24.52 -6.53
N LYS A 8 12.51 23.66 -7.39
CA LYS A 8 13.09 22.35 -7.77
C LYS A 8 12.81 21.99 -9.25
N PRO A 9 13.81 21.49 -10.00
CA PRO A 9 13.60 20.99 -11.37
C PRO A 9 12.90 19.63 -11.37
N PHE A 10 12.15 19.34 -12.44
CA PHE A 10 11.54 18.03 -12.74
C PHE A 10 12.01 17.55 -14.10
N LEU A 11 12.24 16.24 -14.22
CA LEU A 11 12.52 15.61 -15.51
C LEU A 11 11.19 15.25 -16.20
N ASP A 12 11.12 15.42 -17.51
CA ASP A 12 9.92 15.14 -18.30
C ASP A 12 9.78 13.62 -18.54
N PRO A 13 8.77 12.94 -17.97
CA PRO A 13 8.59 11.49 -18.12
C PRO A 13 8.20 11.09 -19.55
N ALA A 14 7.75 12.03 -20.39
CA ALA A 14 7.49 11.77 -21.81
C ALA A 14 8.79 11.68 -22.63
N ASN A 15 9.92 12.18 -22.11
CA ASN A 15 11.18 12.19 -22.85
C ASN A 15 11.86 10.81 -22.78
N PRO A 16 12.03 10.08 -23.90
CA PRO A 16 12.64 8.75 -23.88
C PRO A 16 14.08 8.74 -23.36
N ALA A 17 14.84 9.82 -23.54
CA ALA A 17 16.20 9.92 -23.00
C ALA A 17 16.22 10.02 -21.47
N VAL A 18 15.24 10.73 -20.89
CA VAL A 18 15.04 10.79 -19.43
C VAL A 18 14.69 9.41 -18.89
N ARG A 19 13.72 8.72 -19.51
CA ARG A 19 13.31 7.37 -19.10
C ARG A 19 14.50 6.40 -19.11
N ARG A 20 15.26 6.37 -20.21
CA ARG A 20 16.49 5.54 -20.31
C ARG A 20 17.55 5.90 -19.28
N TYR A 21 17.68 7.18 -18.96
CA TYR A 21 18.62 7.62 -17.92
C TYR A 21 18.21 7.10 -16.55
N LEU A 22 16.95 7.31 -16.15
CA LEU A 22 16.42 6.85 -14.87
C LEU A 22 16.43 5.33 -14.74
N LEU A 23 16.04 4.60 -15.79
CA LEU A 23 16.07 3.14 -15.79
C LEU A 23 17.49 2.58 -15.63
N ARG A 24 18.51 3.21 -16.26
CA ARG A 24 19.91 2.82 -16.04
C ARG A 24 20.38 3.08 -14.61
N LEU A 25 19.93 4.18 -13.97
CA LEU A 25 20.24 4.43 -12.57
C LEU A 25 19.58 3.40 -11.65
N PHE A 26 18.31 3.06 -11.90
CA PHE A 26 17.62 2.03 -11.12
C PHE A 26 18.27 0.65 -11.33
N ASP A 27 18.63 0.31 -12.57
CA ASP A 27 19.38 -0.91 -12.91
C ASP A 27 20.72 -0.96 -12.16
N GLU A 28 21.45 0.15 -12.11
CA GLU A 28 22.70 0.26 -11.35
C GLU A 28 22.49 -0.02 -9.86
N ILE A 29 21.48 0.61 -9.25
CA ILE A 29 21.12 0.41 -7.84
C ILE A 29 20.81 -1.06 -7.57
N VAL A 30 19.92 -1.65 -8.39
CA VAL A 30 19.41 -3.01 -8.19
C VAL A 30 20.47 -4.08 -8.47
N THR A 31 21.42 -3.84 -9.37
CA THR A 31 22.40 -4.86 -9.80
C THR A 31 23.77 -4.72 -9.14
N ARG A 32 24.12 -3.55 -8.61
CA ARG A 32 25.45 -3.30 -8.03
C ARG A 32 25.46 -3.10 -6.52
N TYR A 33 24.28 -2.97 -5.91
CA TYR A 33 24.14 -2.85 -4.46
C TYR A 33 23.22 -3.95 -3.94
N ASP A 34 23.50 -4.42 -2.74
CA ASP A 34 22.66 -5.40 -2.05
C ASP A 34 21.45 -4.68 -1.43
N VAL A 35 20.42 -4.48 -2.25
CA VAL A 35 19.19 -3.79 -1.87
C VAL A 35 18.00 -4.74 -1.96
N ASP A 36 17.15 -4.68 -0.93
CA ASP A 36 15.89 -5.43 -0.88
C ASP A 36 14.83 -4.92 -1.86
N GLY A 37 14.88 -3.64 -2.18
CA GLY A 37 13.81 -2.95 -2.88
C GLY A 37 14.18 -1.57 -3.39
N LEU A 38 13.27 -1.02 -4.19
CA LEU A 38 13.36 0.33 -4.74
C LEU A 38 12.10 1.11 -4.33
N GLN A 39 12.29 2.28 -3.72
CA GLN A 39 11.21 3.22 -3.38
C GLN A 39 11.19 4.36 -4.39
N LEU A 40 10.11 4.45 -5.15
CA LEU A 40 9.85 5.53 -6.10
C LEU A 40 9.30 6.74 -5.36
N ASP A 41 10.09 7.81 -5.27
CA ASP A 41 9.67 9.10 -4.75
C ASP A 41 9.57 10.13 -5.89
N TYR A 42 8.71 11.14 -5.73
CA TYR A 42 8.41 12.16 -6.74
C TYR A 42 7.93 11.62 -8.10
N ILE A 43 7.38 10.40 -8.14
CA ILE A 43 6.85 9.77 -9.35
C ILE A 43 5.49 10.41 -9.76
N ARG A 44 5.59 11.62 -10.34
CA ARG A 44 4.46 12.50 -10.69
C ARG A 44 4.94 13.74 -11.46
N TYR A 45 4.00 14.53 -11.97
CA TYR A 45 4.29 15.89 -12.44
C TYR A 45 4.34 16.90 -11.27
N PRO A 46 4.90 18.10 -11.49
CA PRO A 46 4.78 19.21 -10.54
C PRO A 46 3.31 19.58 -10.28
N PHE A 47 3.06 20.22 -9.14
CA PHE A 47 1.72 20.74 -8.82
C PHE A 47 1.24 21.73 -9.90
N GLN A 48 0.14 21.39 -10.55
CA GLN A 48 -0.58 22.20 -11.52
C GLN A 48 -1.51 23.16 -10.79
N ASP A 49 -1.52 24.42 -11.22
CA ASP A 49 -2.55 25.40 -10.91
C ASP A 49 -2.77 26.27 -12.16
N PRO A 50 -3.61 25.79 -13.10
CA PRO A 50 -3.89 26.50 -14.34
C PRO A 50 -4.49 27.89 -14.11
N SER A 51 -5.24 28.09 -13.02
CA SER A 51 -5.84 29.38 -12.68
C SER A 51 -4.79 30.45 -12.37
N ALA A 52 -3.63 30.04 -11.86
CA ALA A 52 -2.47 30.89 -11.64
C ALA A 52 -1.42 30.81 -12.77
N GLY A 53 -1.79 30.26 -13.94
CA GLY A 53 -0.87 30.08 -15.08
C GLY A 53 0.25 29.06 -14.86
N ARG A 54 0.13 28.21 -13.82
CA ARG A 54 1.13 27.18 -13.49
C ARG A 54 0.72 25.85 -14.08
N SER A 55 1.16 25.58 -15.31
CA SER A 55 0.97 24.28 -15.95
C SER A 55 2.28 23.76 -16.52
N TYR A 56 2.52 22.45 -16.39
CA TYR A 56 3.80 21.81 -16.70
C TYR A 56 3.63 20.58 -17.59
N GLY A 57 4.74 20.10 -18.14
CA GLY A 57 4.77 18.95 -19.05
C GLY A 57 4.79 19.33 -20.53
N TYR A 58 5.00 20.61 -20.86
CA TYR A 58 5.16 21.09 -22.24
C TYR A 58 6.58 20.88 -22.79
N GLY A 59 7.27 19.81 -22.36
CA GLY A 59 8.55 19.43 -22.95
C GLY A 59 8.40 19.08 -24.44
N ILE A 60 9.46 19.25 -25.22
CA ILE A 60 9.42 19.02 -26.68
C ILE A 60 8.89 17.62 -27.01
N ALA A 61 9.35 16.60 -26.27
CA ALA A 61 8.91 15.22 -26.46
C ALA A 61 7.41 15.05 -26.18
N ALA A 62 6.92 15.57 -25.05
CA ALA A 62 5.51 15.48 -24.68
C ALA A 62 4.60 16.19 -25.69
N ARG A 63 4.95 17.42 -26.11
CA ARG A 63 4.20 18.20 -27.11
C ARG A 63 4.07 17.45 -28.43
N GLN A 64 5.21 16.98 -28.97
CA GLN A 64 5.23 16.26 -30.23
C GLN A 64 4.46 14.93 -30.18
N GLN A 65 4.55 14.21 -29.05
CA GLN A 65 3.79 12.97 -28.87
C GLN A 65 2.29 13.23 -28.82
N PHE A 66 1.86 14.22 -28.02
CA PHE A 66 0.46 14.58 -27.92
C PHE A 66 -0.10 15.09 -29.26
N GLN A 67 0.61 15.99 -29.94
CA GLN A 67 0.20 16.49 -31.25
C GLN A 67 0.07 15.37 -32.29
N ARG A 68 0.92 14.34 -32.26
CA ARG A 68 0.75 13.17 -33.14
C ARG A 68 -0.50 12.35 -32.82
N LEU A 69 -0.92 12.31 -31.56
CA LEU A 69 -2.09 11.54 -31.12
C LEU A 69 -3.40 12.27 -31.40
N THR A 70 -3.42 13.60 -31.27
CA THR A 70 -4.66 14.40 -31.27
C THR A 70 -4.75 15.41 -32.41
N GLY A 71 -3.63 15.70 -33.09
CA GLY A 71 -3.52 16.76 -34.09
C GLY A 71 -3.30 18.17 -33.51
N VAL A 72 -3.33 18.34 -32.19
CA VAL A 72 -3.28 19.64 -31.51
C VAL A 72 -1.99 19.76 -30.69
N ASP A 73 -1.27 20.88 -30.78
CA ASP A 73 -0.15 21.16 -29.88
C ASP A 73 -0.70 21.55 -28.49
N PRO A 74 -0.30 20.90 -27.39
CA PRO A 74 -0.94 21.13 -26.10
C PRO A 74 -0.76 22.56 -25.56
N VAL A 75 0.19 23.35 -26.09
CA VAL A 75 0.31 24.78 -25.72
C VAL A 75 -0.85 25.64 -26.22
N GLU A 76 -1.61 25.16 -27.20
CA GLU A 76 -2.79 25.82 -27.75
C GLU A 76 -4.07 25.51 -26.96
N ILE A 77 -4.02 24.54 -26.03
CA ILE A 77 -5.17 24.10 -25.25
C ILE A 77 -5.41 25.06 -24.08
N SER A 78 -6.60 25.66 -24.07
CA SER A 78 -7.09 26.38 -22.90
C SER A 78 -7.66 25.42 -21.85
N PRO A 79 -7.41 25.62 -20.54
CA PRO A 79 -8.10 24.88 -19.47
C PRO A 79 -9.64 24.98 -19.52
N SER A 80 -10.19 25.97 -20.22
CA SER A 80 -11.63 26.09 -20.45
C SER A 80 -12.17 25.07 -21.46
N ASP A 81 -11.33 24.56 -22.36
CA ASP A 81 -11.67 23.43 -23.23
C ASP A 81 -11.54 22.14 -22.43
N ARG A 82 -12.63 21.76 -21.75
CA ARG A 82 -12.64 20.61 -20.84
C ARG A 82 -12.23 19.30 -21.53
N GLN A 83 -12.57 19.12 -22.79
CA GLN A 83 -12.32 17.86 -23.49
C GLN A 83 -10.84 17.73 -23.85
N LEU A 84 -10.26 18.72 -24.53
CA LEU A 84 -8.84 18.68 -24.88
C LEU A 84 -7.95 18.79 -23.63
N TRP A 85 -8.37 19.55 -22.62
CA TRP A 85 -7.66 19.62 -21.35
C TRP A 85 -7.63 18.29 -20.60
N GLN A 86 -8.75 17.55 -20.60
CA GLN A 86 -8.79 16.22 -20.00
C GLN A 86 -7.90 15.25 -20.79
N GLN A 87 -7.95 15.24 -22.12
CA GLN A 87 -7.04 14.43 -22.93
C GLN A 87 -5.57 14.72 -22.65
N TRP A 88 -5.19 15.99 -22.45
CA TRP A 88 -3.83 16.36 -22.07
C TRP A 88 -3.45 15.89 -20.66
N THR A 89 -4.41 15.90 -19.74
CA THR A 89 -4.23 15.38 -18.38
C THR A 89 -4.08 13.86 -18.38
N ASP A 90 -4.89 13.15 -19.17
CA ASP A 90 -4.82 11.70 -19.35
C ASP A 90 -3.49 11.29 -19.98
N PHE A 91 -3.08 11.96 -21.06
CA PHE A 91 -1.78 11.71 -21.70
C PHE A 91 -0.63 11.81 -20.71
N ARG A 92 -0.57 12.88 -19.90
CA ARG A 92 0.48 13.07 -18.90
C ARG A 92 0.41 12.02 -17.79
N THR A 93 -0.80 11.65 -17.35
CA THR A 93 -1.01 10.58 -16.37
C THR A 93 -0.47 9.25 -16.91
N ASP A 94 -0.71 8.96 -18.19
CA ASP A 94 -0.22 7.74 -18.85
C ASP A 94 1.30 7.72 -19.04
N GLN A 95 1.96 8.88 -19.17
CA GLN A 95 3.43 8.93 -19.14
C GLN A 95 3.99 8.43 -17.82
N ILE A 96 3.36 8.78 -16.69
CA ILE A 96 3.75 8.28 -15.37
C ILE A 96 3.39 6.79 -15.24
N ASN A 97 2.14 6.42 -15.55
CA ASN A 97 1.68 5.03 -15.44
C ASN A 97 2.57 4.05 -16.22
N SER A 98 2.85 4.39 -17.49
CA SER A 98 3.72 3.57 -18.34
C SER A 98 5.16 3.53 -17.85
N PHE A 99 5.65 4.57 -17.18
CA PHE A 99 7.01 4.59 -16.61
C PHE A 99 7.13 3.70 -15.39
N VAL A 100 6.13 3.71 -14.51
CA VAL A 100 6.07 2.80 -13.35
C VAL A 100 6.02 1.34 -13.83
N ALA A 101 5.14 1.02 -14.78
CA ALA A 101 5.05 -0.33 -15.35
C ALA A 101 6.33 -0.76 -16.08
N GLU A 102 6.98 0.15 -16.81
CA GLU A 102 8.29 -0.13 -17.43
C GLU A 102 9.38 -0.39 -16.39
N THR A 103 9.43 0.40 -15.33
CA THR A 103 10.36 0.23 -14.21
C THR A 103 10.14 -1.12 -13.54
N ALA A 104 8.90 -1.44 -13.18
CA ALA A 104 8.54 -2.71 -12.55
C ALA A 104 9.00 -3.91 -13.37
N ARG A 105 8.68 -3.92 -14.67
CA ARG A 105 9.07 -5.00 -15.58
C ARG A 105 10.59 -5.12 -15.69
N GLN A 106 11.31 -4.03 -15.95
CA GLN A 106 12.76 -4.10 -16.15
C GLN A 106 13.50 -4.46 -14.86
N MET A 107 13.11 -3.89 -13.72
CA MET A 107 13.80 -4.15 -12.46
C MET A 107 13.56 -5.57 -11.96
N ARG A 108 12.33 -6.11 -12.10
CA ARG A 108 12.04 -7.51 -11.76
C ARG A 108 12.72 -8.53 -12.69
N GLN A 109 13.02 -8.15 -13.93
CA GLN A 109 13.87 -8.97 -14.80
C GLN A 109 15.33 -9.06 -14.31
N ARG A 110 15.80 -8.06 -13.55
CA ARG A 110 17.13 -8.06 -12.94
C ARG A 110 17.17 -8.78 -11.61
N ASN A 111 16.17 -8.52 -10.78
CA ASN A 111 16.01 -9.15 -9.47
C ASN A 111 14.53 -9.53 -9.30
N PRO A 112 14.15 -10.80 -9.52
CA PRO A 112 12.77 -11.28 -9.35
C PRO A 112 12.22 -11.08 -7.94
N ASP A 113 13.09 -11.03 -6.94
CA ASP A 113 12.74 -10.81 -5.54
C ASP A 113 12.74 -9.31 -5.17
N LEU A 114 12.88 -8.38 -6.12
CA LEU A 114 12.88 -6.95 -5.78
C LEU A 114 11.51 -6.46 -5.31
N ILE A 115 11.45 -5.79 -4.16
CA ILE A 115 10.24 -5.07 -3.72
C ILE A 115 10.20 -3.69 -4.36
N LEU A 116 9.14 -3.39 -5.11
CA LEU A 116 8.91 -2.04 -5.62
C LEU A 116 7.88 -1.31 -4.78
N SER A 117 8.18 -0.09 -4.37
CA SER A 117 7.32 0.73 -3.53
C SER A 117 7.22 2.16 -4.07
N ALA A 118 6.16 2.89 -3.72
CA ALA A 118 6.01 4.28 -4.16
C ALA A 118 5.47 5.19 -3.05
N ALA A 119 6.06 6.38 -2.92
CA ALA A 119 5.56 7.44 -2.05
C ALA A 119 4.52 8.27 -2.81
N VAL A 120 3.31 8.36 -2.28
CA VAL A 120 2.17 8.95 -2.98
C VAL A 120 1.44 9.97 -2.12
N PHE A 121 0.77 10.94 -2.74
CA PHE A 121 -0.08 11.86 -2.01
C PHE A 121 -1.35 11.14 -1.49
N SER A 122 -1.81 11.53 -0.30
CA SER A 122 -3.07 11.06 0.30
C SER A 122 -4.31 11.85 -0.14
N MET A 123 -4.16 12.80 -1.08
CA MET A 123 -5.29 13.53 -1.70
C MET A 123 -6.22 12.56 -2.44
N SER A 124 -7.47 12.93 -2.74
CA SER A 124 -8.36 12.08 -3.55
C SER A 124 -7.77 11.74 -4.94
N GLU A 125 -8.23 10.65 -5.56
CA GLU A 125 -7.79 10.24 -6.91
C GLU A 125 -7.93 11.39 -7.91
N HIS A 126 -9.12 11.99 -7.95
CA HIS A 126 -9.42 13.13 -8.81
C HIS A 126 -8.44 14.28 -8.59
N GLU A 127 -8.19 14.68 -7.34
CA GLU A 127 -7.25 15.75 -7.06
C GLU A 127 -5.82 15.41 -7.49
N ARG A 128 -5.35 14.18 -7.28
CA ARG A 128 -4.01 13.79 -7.71
C ARG A 128 -3.90 13.78 -9.23
N ILE A 129 -4.87 13.24 -9.95
CA ILE A 129 -4.87 13.21 -11.42
C ILE A 129 -4.83 14.64 -11.97
N GLN A 130 -5.68 15.52 -11.46
CA GLN A 130 -5.79 16.89 -11.97
C GLN A 130 -4.60 17.78 -11.55
N LYS A 131 -4.11 17.63 -10.31
CA LYS A 131 -3.05 18.50 -9.76
C LYS A 131 -1.64 17.99 -9.99
N ILE A 132 -1.40 16.69 -10.09
CA ILE A 132 -0.03 16.12 -10.16
C ILE A 132 0.10 14.91 -11.10
N GLN A 133 -0.98 14.47 -11.75
CA GLN A 133 -0.98 13.32 -12.67
C GLN A 133 -0.43 12.04 -12.02
N GLN A 134 -0.74 11.82 -10.74
CA GLN A 134 -0.34 10.64 -9.97
C GLN A 134 -1.53 9.69 -9.76
N ASN A 135 -1.64 8.67 -10.61
CA ASN A 135 -2.70 7.66 -10.55
C ASN A 135 -2.12 6.32 -10.06
N TRP A 136 -1.92 6.21 -8.75
CA TRP A 136 -1.28 5.03 -8.18
C TRP A 136 -2.23 3.84 -8.02
N GLU A 137 -3.55 4.06 -8.08
CA GLU A 137 -4.54 2.99 -8.11
C GLU A 137 -4.37 2.10 -9.34
N VAL A 138 -4.01 2.69 -10.48
CA VAL A 138 -3.65 1.91 -11.68
C VAL A 138 -2.43 1.03 -11.42
N TRP A 139 -1.41 1.53 -10.72
CA TRP A 139 -0.19 0.78 -10.43
C TRP A 139 -0.48 -0.36 -9.44
N ALA A 140 -1.33 -0.11 -8.46
CA ALA A 140 -1.78 -1.09 -7.47
C ALA A 140 -2.58 -2.22 -8.14
N ARG A 141 -3.61 -1.89 -8.92
CA ARG A 141 -4.44 -2.88 -9.64
C ARG A 141 -3.65 -3.74 -10.62
N ARG A 142 -2.63 -3.17 -11.28
CA ARG A 142 -1.76 -3.90 -12.21
C ARG A 142 -0.68 -4.73 -11.52
N GLY A 143 -0.46 -4.54 -10.21
CA GLY A 143 0.66 -5.14 -9.50
C GLY A 143 2.02 -4.59 -9.97
N ASP A 144 2.05 -3.37 -10.51
CA ASP A 144 3.29 -2.71 -10.94
C ASP A 144 4.19 -2.45 -9.71
N VAL A 145 3.60 -2.16 -8.56
CA VAL A 145 4.27 -2.00 -7.27
C VAL A 145 3.79 -3.05 -6.28
N ASP A 146 4.54 -3.25 -5.20
CA ASP A 146 4.23 -4.16 -4.09
C ASP A 146 3.72 -3.40 -2.85
N LEU A 147 4.24 -2.19 -2.64
CA LEU A 147 3.84 -1.31 -1.55
C LEU A 147 3.43 0.07 -2.06
N ILE A 148 2.32 0.58 -1.53
CA ILE A 148 1.97 1.99 -1.65
C ILE A 148 2.16 2.65 -0.27
N VAL A 149 2.85 3.79 -0.27
CA VAL A 149 3.15 4.56 0.95
C VAL A 149 2.48 5.93 0.84
N PRO A 150 1.19 6.07 1.21
CA PRO A 150 0.53 7.36 1.23
C PRO A 150 1.17 8.28 2.26
N MET A 151 1.51 9.50 1.85
CA MET A 151 2.01 10.56 2.73
C MET A 151 0.86 11.14 3.57
N SER A 152 0.31 10.35 4.49
CA SER A 152 -0.79 10.71 5.40
C SER A 152 -0.35 11.67 6.52
N TYR A 153 0.45 12.67 6.16
CA TYR A 153 1.11 13.56 7.09
C TYR A 153 0.14 14.53 7.75
N ALA A 154 -0.01 14.41 9.06
CA ALA A 154 -0.86 15.26 9.88
C ALA A 154 -0.24 15.49 11.26
N MET A 155 -0.63 16.60 11.90
CA MET A 155 -0.19 16.91 13.26
C MET A 155 -1.09 16.27 14.32
N ASP A 156 -2.28 15.81 13.95
CA ASP A 156 -3.28 15.19 14.82
C ASP A 156 -3.78 13.86 14.22
N THR A 157 -4.14 12.94 15.11
CA THR A 157 -4.55 11.56 14.77
C THR A 157 -5.83 11.50 13.95
N ASN A 158 -6.81 12.34 14.25
CA ASN A 158 -8.08 12.39 13.52
C ASN A 158 -7.85 12.75 12.04
N ARG A 159 -6.98 13.72 11.77
CA ARG A 159 -6.64 14.08 10.39
C ARG A 159 -5.82 13.00 9.70
N LEU A 160 -4.89 12.34 10.40
CA LEU A 160 -4.16 11.19 9.86
C LEU A 160 -5.13 10.08 9.43
N GLN A 161 -6.08 9.70 10.29
CA GLN A 161 -7.09 8.69 9.97
C GLN A 161 -7.94 9.08 8.76
N ARG A 162 -8.36 10.35 8.63
CA ARG A 162 -9.08 10.83 7.43
C ARG A 162 -8.25 10.75 6.15
N LEU A 163 -6.93 10.93 6.23
CA LEU A 163 -6.04 10.82 5.07
C LEU A 163 -5.73 9.37 4.68
N ALA A 164 -5.68 8.47 5.67
CA ALA A 164 -5.36 7.05 5.46
C ALA A 164 -6.60 6.22 5.09
N GLY A 165 -7.73 6.45 5.76
CA GLY A 165 -8.94 5.63 5.71
C GLY A 165 -9.45 5.27 4.31
N PRO A 166 -9.61 6.23 3.37
CA PRO A 166 -10.21 5.96 2.06
C PRO A 166 -9.53 4.88 1.23
N TRP A 167 -8.28 4.54 1.54
CA TRP A 167 -7.46 3.57 0.79
C TRP A 167 -7.30 2.23 1.50
N LEU A 168 -7.85 2.12 2.71
CA LEU A 168 -7.75 0.92 3.55
C LEU A 168 -9.07 0.14 3.59
N GLU A 169 -10.17 0.75 3.16
CA GLU A 169 -11.48 0.11 3.06
C GLU A 169 -11.48 -0.96 1.95
N SER A 170 -12.21 -2.07 2.17
CA SER A 170 -12.29 -3.22 1.24
C SER A 170 -12.78 -2.83 -0.16
N ASP A 171 -13.60 -1.78 -0.25
CA ASP A 171 -14.19 -1.30 -1.51
C ASP A 171 -13.24 -0.43 -2.34
N ALA A 172 -12.00 -0.17 -1.87
CA ALA A 172 -11.04 0.65 -2.59
C ALA A 172 -10.52 0.01 -3.90
N GLU A 173 -10.85 -1.27 -4.17
CA GLU A 173 -10.48 -2.03 -5.39
C GLU A 173 -9.00 -1.88 -5.79
N LEU A 174 -8.10 -1.85 -4.81
CA LEU A 174 -6.65 -1.64 -5.03
C LEU A 174 -5.90 -2.93 -5.44
N GLY A 175 -6.65 -4.00 -5.72
CA GLY A 175 -6.08 -5.31 -6.00
C GLY A 175 -5.40 -5.91 -4.76
N SER A 176 -4.26 -6.55 -4.97
CA SER A 176 -3.52 -7.27 -3.93
C SER A 176 -2.30 -6.51 -3.41
N ILE A 177 -2.36 -5.17 -3.37
CA ILE A 177 -1.27 -4.31 -2.88
C ILE A 177 -1.26 -4.22 -1.35
N LEU A 178 -0.10 -3.95 -0.74
CA LEU A 178 -0.03 -3.53 0.65
C LEU A 178 0.06 -2.01 0.75
N VAL A 179 -0.85 -1.41 1.51
CA VAL A 179 -0.86 0.03 1.79
C VAL A 179 -0.28 0.28 3.18
N LEU A 180 0.76 1.12 3.24
CA LEU A 180 1.46 1.51 4.47
C LEU A 180 1.39 3.03 4.64
N PRO A 181 0.35 3.56 5.30
CA PRO A 181 0.23 4.99 5.54
C PRO A 181 1.47 5.55 6.29
N GLY A 182 2.00 6.64 5.76
CA GLY A 182 3.19 7.31 6.28
C GLY A 182 2.86 8.37 7.33
N ILE A 183 3.56 8.32 8.45
CA ILE A 183 3.57 9.34 9.50
C ILE A 183 4.78 10.22 9.32
N ARG A 184 4.59 11.55 9.32
CA ARG A 184 5.73 12.49 9.34
C ARG A 184 6.08 12.88 10.77
N LEU A 185 7.27 12.48 11.22
CA LEU A 185 7.83 12.75 12.54
C LEU A 185 8.35 14.18 12.71
N LEU A 186 8.71 14.88 11.64
CA LEU A 186 9.20 16.26 11.72
C LEU A 186 8.18 17.18 12.42
N ASN A 187 8.59 17.77 13.54
CA ASN A 187 7.80 18.62 14.42
C ASN A 187 6.57 17.94 15.06
N LEU A 188 6.44 16.62 14.97
CA LEU A 188 5.33 15.89 15.57
C LEU A 188 5.64 15.58 17.04
N PRO A 189 4.80 16.00 18.01
CA PRO A 189 5.00 15.62 19.40
C PRO A 189 4.98 14.10 19.58
N GLU A 190 5.87 13.56 20.41
CA GLU A 190 5.99 12.12 20.62
C GLU A 190 4.69 11.42 21.05
N PRO A 191 3.87 11.96 21.98
CA PRO A 191 2.58 11.35 22.29
C PRO A 191 1.65 11.28 21.07
N ALA A 192 1.67 12.29 20.19
CA ALA A 192 0.90 12.28 18.96
C ALA A 192 1.45 11.26 17.95
N ALA A 193 2.77 11.08 17.87
CA ALA A 193 3.37 10.04 17.04
C ALA A 193 2.94 8.63 17.49
N LEU A 194 2.96 8.36 18.80
CA LEU A 194 2.52 7.09 19.36
C LEU A 194 1.03 6.84 19.14
N ASP A 195 0.20 7.87 19.33
CA ASP A 195 -1.24 7.79 19.08
C ASP A 195 -1.55 7.54 17.60
N GLN A 196 -0.83 8.20 16.68
CA GLN A 196 -0.94 7.94 15.24
C GLN A 196 -0.50 6.52 14.86
N ILE A 197 0.58 6.00 15.45
CA ILE A 197 1.03 4.63 15.23
C ILE A 197 -0.05 3.64 15.69
N GLN A 198 -0.61 3.84 16.88
CA GLN A 198 -1.67 2.98 17.41
C GLN A 198 -2.92 3.05 16.52
N ALA A 199 -3.34 4.26 16.11
CA ALA A 199 -4.47 4.45 15.23
C ALA A 199 -4.31 3.72 13.88
N LEU A 200 -3.11 3.71 13.28
CA LEU A 200 -2.88 2.93 12.05
C LEU A 200 -2.86 1.43 12.29
N ARG A 201 -2.40 0.96 13.45
CA ARG A 201 -2.44 -0.45 13.84
C ARG A 201 -3.88 -0.95 14.06
N ASP A 202 -4.79 -0.04 14.39
CA ASP A 202 -6.20 -0.34 14.62
C ASP A 202 -7.04 -0.29 13.33
N LEU A 203 -6.48 0.25 12.23
CA LEU A 203 -7.08 0.24 10.90
C LEU A 203 -6.69 -1.01 10.10
N PRO A 204 -7.40 -1.34 9.01
CA PRO A 204 -7.08 -2.50 8.16
C PRO A 204 -5.86 -2.25 7.24
N ALA A 205 -4.77 -1.74 7.80
CA ALA A 205 -3.54 -1.42 7.09
C ALA A 205 -2.57 -2.61 7.01
N GLY A 206 -1.84 -2.70 5.88
CA GLY A 206 -0.73 -3.64 5.72
C GLY A 206 0.43 -3.35 6.68
N GLY A 207 0.50 -2.12 7.20
CA GLY A 207 1.45 -1.65 8.20
C GLY A 207 1.42 -0.13 8.26
N TYR A 208 2.50 0.47 8.71
CA TYR A 208 2.70 1.92 8.66
C TYR A 208 4.17 2.23 8.33
N SER A 209 4.42 3.46 7.91
CA SER A 209 5.76 3.96 7.59
C SER A 209 6.05 5.23 8.39
N LEU A 210 7.31 5.46 8.76
CA LEU A 210 7.74 6.66 9.47
C LEU A 210 8.69 7.49 8.61
N PHE A 211 8.44 8.79 8.50
CA PHE A 211 9.23 9.72 7.70
C PHE A 211 9.56 11.00 8.49
N ALA A 212 10.74 11.59 8.42
CA ALA A 212 11.97 11.01 7.93
C ALA A 212 12.71 10.32 9.10
N VAL A 213 13.55 9.34 8.78
CA VAL A 213 14.36 8.62 9.78
C VAL A 213 15.23 9.55 10.62
N GLU A 214 15.65 10.70 10.06
CA GLU A 214 16.40 11.75 10.76
C GLU A 214 15.66 12.37 11.96
N ASN A 215 14.34 12.19 12.03
CA ASN A 215 13.50 12.67 13.15
C ASN A 215 13.09 11.54 14.11
N LEU A 216 13.62 10.33 13.92
CA LEU A 216 13.38 9.21 14.84
C LEU A 216 14.24 9.37 16.10
N ASN A 217 13.65 9.93 17.16
CA ASN A 217 14.34 10.22 18.42
C ASN A 217 14.64 8.95 19.25
N GLU A 218 15.52 9.06 20.24
CA GLU A 218 15.92 7.93 21.11
C GLU A 218 14.75 7.33 21.91
N SER A 219 13.76 8.15 22.28
CA SER A 219 12.61 7.68 23.05
C SER A 219 11.73 6.74 22.21
N LEU A 220 11.40 7.12 20.98
CA LEU A 220 10.68 6.28 20.02
C LEU A 220 11.45 5.00 19.69
N GLN A 221 12.77 5.09 19.54
CA GLN A 221 13.63 3.90 19.36
C GLN A 221 13.52 2.96 20.57
N GLY A 222 13.60 3.50 21.79
CA GLY A 222 13.45 2.74 23.03
C GLY A 222 12.05 2.14 23.22
N ILE A 223 11.01 2.80 22.70
CA ILE A 223 9.65 2.24 22.66
C ILE A 223 9.60 1.08 21.69
N PHE A 224 10.13 1.23 20.47
CA PHE A 224 10.14 0.14 19.50
C PHE A 224 10.94 -1.06 19.95
N SER A 225 12.09 -0.89 20.60
CA SER A 225 12.86 -2.00 21.16
C SER A 225 12.11 -2.78 22.26
N ARG A 226 11.09 -2.17 22.89
CA ARG A 226 10.24 -2.80 23.92
C ARG A 226 8.93 -3.34 23.39
N THR A 227 8.44 -2.82 22.25
CA THR A 227 7.06 -3.05 21.78
C THR A 227 6.98 -3.75 20.43
N GLN A 228 8.06 -3.75 19.65
CA GLN A 228 8.13 -4.49 18.41
C GLN A 228 8.85 -5.82 18.64
N SER A 229 8.36 -6.86 17.98
CA SER A 229 8.74 -8.26 18.17
C SER A 229 10.24 -8.52 17.93
N GLU A 230 10.68 -9.72 18.30
CA GLU A 230 12.03 -10.22 18.04
C GLU A 230 12.48 -10.07 16.57
N PRO A 231 13.80 -9.97 16.30
CA PRO A 231 14.38 -9.79 14.97
C PRO A 231 13.94 -10.79 13.88
N ALA A 232 13.29 -11.91 14.25
CA ALA A 232 12.90 -13.00 13.36
C ALA A 232 11.40 -12.98 12.93
N ALA A 233 10.65 -11.91 13.20
CA ALA A 233 9.25 -11.83 12.80
C ALA A 233 9.07 -11.86 11.27
N PRO A 234 8.04 -12.56 10.73
CA PRO A 234 7.78 -12.57 9.30
C PRO A 234 7.52 -11.17 8.74
N ILE A 235 8.25 -10.80 7.68
CA ILE A 235 8.08 -9.52 6.99
C ILE A 235 6.87 -9.63 6.05
N PRO A 236 5.80 -8.83 6.20
CA PRO A 236 4.54 -9.03 5.46
C PRO A 236 4.67 -9.08 3.93
N TYR A 237 5.48 -8.20 3.33
CA TYR A 237 5.67 -8.16 1.88
C TYR A 237 6.62 -9.22 1.33
N ARG A 238 7.29 -9.98 2.21
CA ARG A 238 8.17 -11.12 1.87
C ARG A 238 7.51 -12.47 2.17
N GLN A 239 6.86 -12.55 3.32
CA GLN A 239 6.32 -13.75 3.92
C GLN A 239 4.84 -13.53 4.29
N PRO A 240 3.97 -13.21 3.32
CA PRO A 240 2.60 -12.77 3.60
C PRO A 240 1.78 -13.81 4.36
N PHE A 241 1.90 -15.09 4.02
CA PHE A 241 1.17 -16.16 4.71
C PHE A 241 1.65 -16.38 6.15
N ALA A 242 2.97 -16.38 6.39
CA ALA A 242 3.51 -16.46 7.75
C ALA A 242 3.18 -15.20 8.58
N ALA A 243 3.14 -14.03 7.95
CA ALA A 243 2.68 -12.80 8.58
C ALA A 243 1.19 -12.87 8.95
N ALA A 244 0.34 -13.49 8.11
CA ALA A 244 -1.07 -13.71 8.41
C ALA A 244 -1.25 -14.61 9.64
N VAL A 245 -0.51 -15.73 9.71
CA VAL A 245 -0.45 -16.60 10.91
C VAL A 245 -0.06 -15.79 12.15
N THR A 246 1.05 -15.04 12.07
CA THR A 246 1.55 -14.26 13.22
C THR A 246 0.52 -13.24 13.71
N ARG A 247 -0.18 -12.56 12.79
CA ARG A 247 -1.22 -11.57 13.13
C ARG A 247 -2.48 -12.24 13.70
N TYR A 248 -2.88 -13.38 13.18
CA TYR A 248 -4.01 -14.14 13.69
C TYR A 248 -3.74 -14.69 15.10
N ASN A 249 -2.57 -15.28 15.32
CA ASN A 249 -2.17 -15.77 16.64
C ASN A 249 -2.12 -14.64 17.68
N ALA A 250 -1.78 -13.41 17.25
CA ALA A 250 -1.84 -12.23 18.13
C ALA A 250 -3.27 -11.85 18.50
N LEU A 251 -4.26 -12.02 17.62
CA LEU A 251 -5.68 -11.85 17.96
C LEU A 251 -6.14 -12.93 18.94
N GLN A 252 -5.80 -14.19 18.69
CA GLN A 252 -6.16 -15.30 19.57
C GLN A 252 -5.61 -15.10 20.99
N ARG A 253 -4.32 -14.72 21.13
CA ARG A 253 -3.74 -14.42 22.45
C ARG A 253 -4.48 -13.30 23.18
N GLU A 254 -4.87 -12.25 22.46
CA GLU A 254 -5.62 -11.14 23.05
C GLU A 254 -7.02 -11.57 23.49
N TRP A 255 -7.75 -12.33 22.67
CA TRP A 255 -9.07 -12.84 23.03
C TRP A 255 -9.01 -13.82 24.20
N SER A 256 -8.04 -14.74 24.20
CA SER A 256 -7.83 -15.68 25.32
C SER A 256 -7.54 -14.93 26.61
N TYR A 257 -6.64 -13.94 26.58
CA TYR A 257 -6.36 -13.10 27.74
C TYR A 257 -7.64 -12.43 28.28
N LEU A 258 -8.48 -11.87 27.41
CA LEU A 258 -9.72 -11.23 27.85
C LEU A 258 -10.74 -12.21 28.40
N LEU A 259 -10.85 -13.42 27.85
CA LEU A 259 -11.73 -14.46 28.37
C LEU A 259 -11.28 -14.94 29.75
N GLU A 260 -9.99 -15.19 29.93
CA GLU A 260 -9.39 -15.63 31.20
C GLU A 260 -9.55 -14.58 32.30
N ASN A 261 -9.59 -13.30 31.94
CA ASN A 261 -9.77 -12.19 32.88
C ASN A 261 -11.23 -11.71 32.98
N GLU A 262 -12.20 -12.46 32.43
CA GLU A 262 -13.63 -12.11 32.45
C GLU A 262 -13.97 -10.75 31.81
N GLN A 263 -13.14 -10.29 30.87
CA GLN A 263 -13.27 -9.02 30.13
C GLN A 263 -13.84 -9.19 28.70
N LEU A 264 -14.12 -10.43 28.31
CA LEU A 264 -14.87 -10.80 27.12
C LEU A 264 -15.86 -11.88 27.51
N TRP A 265 -17.13 -11.71 27.17
CA TRP A 265 -18.18 -12.66 27.51
C TRP A 265 -18.95 -13.09 26.27
N MET A 266 -19.23 -14.39 26.17
CA MET A 266 -20.06 -15.02 25.16
C MET A 266 -20.91 -16.10 25.83
N ARG A 267 -22.08 -16.41 25.27
CA ARG A 267 -22.89 -17.56 25.72
C ARG A 267 -22.14 -18.86 25.43
N ASP A 268 -22.29 -19.88 26.27
CA ASP A 268 -21.55 -21.16 26.15
C ASP A 268 -21.60 -21.77 24.74
N GLN A 269 -22.80 -21.82 24.12
CA GLN A 269 -22.94 -22.31 22.75
C GLN A 269 -22.17 -21.44 21.74
N GLN A 270 -22.22 -20.12 21.88
CA GLN A 270 -21.50 -19.19 21.00
C GLN A 270 -19.98 -19.31 21.19
N LEU A 271 -19.53 -19.51 22.42
CA LEU A 271 -18.12 -19.68 22.76
C LEU A 271 -17.56 -20.95 22.13
N GLU A 272 -18.31 -22.06 22.17
CA GLU A 272 -17.91 -23.32 21.55
C GLU A 272 -17.86 -23.22 20.02
N GLU A 273 -18.88 -22.62 19.41
CA GLU A 273 -18.91 -22.34 17.96
C GLU A 273 -17.73 -21.47 17.53
N TRP A 274 -17.42 -20.42 18.31
CA TRP A 274 -16.30 -19.52 18.06
C TRP A 274 -14.95 -20.22 18.17
N ARG A 275 -14.72 -21.00 19.25
CA ARG A 275 -13.48 -21.78 19.44
C ARG A 275 -13.24 -22.74 18.29
N THR A 276 -14.26 -23.49 17.89
CA THR A 276 -14.18 -24.44 16.76
C THR A 276 -13.76 -23.73 15.47
N GLN A 277 -14.39 -22.60 15.13
CA GLN A 277 -14.04 -21.85 13.91
C GLN A 277 -12.67 -21.16 14.03
N ALA A 278 -12.28 -20.73 15.24
CA ALA A 278 -10.97 -20.12 15.46
C ALA A 278 -9.84 -21.12 15.22
N GLU A 279 -9.96 -22.33 15.78
CA GLU A 279 -9.00 -23.42 15.59
C GLU A 279 -8.93 -23.87 14.12
N ALA A 280 -10.07 -23.96 13.44
CA ALA A 280 -10.12 -24.33 12.03
C ALA A 280 -9.43 -23.30 11.13
N LEU A 281 -9.60 -22.00 11.42
CA LEU A 281 -8.92 -20.91 10.73
C LEU A 281 -7.41 -20.92 11.02
N GLU A 282 -7.01 -21.09 12.28
CA GLU A 282 -5.61 -21.22 12.67
C GLU A 282 -4.91 -22.34 11.90
N LEU A 283 -5.51 -23.54 11.88
CA LEU A 283 -4.97 -24.69 11.17
C LEU A 283 -4.82 -24.41 9.67
N ALA A 284 -5.85 -23.84 9.03
CA ALA A 284 -5.81 -23.53 7.60
C ALA A 284 -4.74 -22.49 7.25
N LEU A 285 -4.56 -21.46 8.08
CA LEU A 285 -3.50 -20.45 7.90
C LEU A 285 -2.11 -21.08 8.06
N ASN A 286 -1.90 -21.93 9.08
CA ASN A 286 -0.62 -22.60 9.30
C ASN A 286 -0.27 -23.57 8.16
N GLU A 287 -1.22 -24.39 7.71
CA GLU A 287 -1.01 -25.30 6.57
C GLU A 287 -0.65 -24.55 5.28
N LEU A 288 -1.28 -23.38 5.04
CA LEU A 288 -1.00 -22.52 3.91
C LEU A 288 0.40 -21.89 4.02
N ALA A 289 0.77 -21.41 5.21
CA ALA A 289 2.07 -20.78 5.44
C ALA A 289 3.23 -21.78 5.29
N ASP A 290 3.07 -23.01 5.77
CA ASP A 290 4.09 -24.07 5.66
C ASP A 290 4.33 -24.50 4.21
N GLN A 291 3.25 -24.71 3.45
CA GLN A 291 3.31 -25.24 2.10
C GLN A 291 2.29 -24.56 1.19
N PRO A 292 2.61 -23.38 0.64
CA PRO A 292 1.69 -22.59 -0.16
C PRO A 292 1.18 -23.32 -1.41
N SER A 293 -0.13 -23.35 -1.59
CA SER A 293 -0.80 -23.87 -2.78
C SER A 293 -2.16 -23.23 -2.96
N ARG A 294 -2.69 -23.24 -4.20
CA ARG A 294 -4.02 -22.68 -4.49
C ARG A 294 -5.13 -23.33 -3.67
N GLN A 295 -5.11 -24.66 -3.53
CA GLN A 295 -6.10 -25.39 -2.73
C GLN A 295 -6.09 -24.96 -1.26
N LYS A 296 -4.91 -24.82 -0.66
CA LYS A 296 -4.78 -24.39 0.74
C LYS A 296 -5.15 -22.92 0.93
N LEU A 297 -4.89 -22.07 -0.07
CA LEU A 297 -5.32 -20.68 -0.07
C LEU A 297 -6.86 -20.59 -0.06
N GLU A 298 -7.53 -21.33 -0.95
CA GLU A 298 -8.99 -21.37 -0.98
C GLU A 298 -9.58 -21.88 0.34
N ARG A 299 -8.95 -22.90 0.95
CA ARG A 299 -9.35 -23.38 2.28
C ARG A 299 -9.20 -22.28 3.34
N ALA A 300 -8.06 -21.59 3.40
CA ALA A 300 -7.82 -20.51 4.36
C ALA A 300 -8.81 -19.35 4.17
N ARG A 301 -9.07 -18.93 2.92
CA ARG A 301 -10.09 -17.91 2.60
C ARG A 301 -11.48 -18.34 3.04
N ALA A 302 -11.88 -19.58 2.76
CA ALA A 302 -13.19 -20.11 3.16
C ALA A 302 -13.36 -20.08 4.70
N GLN A 303 -12.33 -20.49 5.45
CA GLN A 303 -12.35 -20.42 6.91
C GLN A 303 -12.39 -18.97 7.41
N LEU A 304 -11.59 -18.07 6.83
CA LEU A 304 -11.56 -16.66 7.21
C LEU A 304 -12.91 -15.98 6.96
N ASN A 305 -13.51 -16.22 5.79
CA ASN A 305 -14.81 -15.66 5.42
C ASN A 305 -15.92 -16.20 6.33
N SER A 306 -15.91 -17.50 6.61
CA SER A 306 -16.85 -18.11 7.55
C SER A 306 -16.71 -17.51 8.95
N PHE A 307 -15.48 -17.38 9.46
CA PHE A 307 -15.20 -16.78 10.76
C PHE A 307 -15.67 -15.33 10.83
N ARG A 308 -15.30 -14.49 9.84
CA ARG A 308 -15.70 -13.07 9.76
C ARG A 308 -17.22 -12.89 9.69
N SER A 309 -17.93 -13.73 8.93
CA SER A 309 -19.40 -13.67 8.81
C SER A 309 -20.12 -13.89 10.14
N ASN A 310 -19.53 -14.67 11.05
CA ASN A 310 -20.08 -14.96 12.38
C ASN A 310 -19.56 -14.02 13.46
N PHE A 311 -18.45 -13.31 13.21
CA PHE A 311 -17.72 -12.53 14.21
C PHE A 311 -18.62 -11.51 14.93
N ASN A 312 -19.38 -10.73 14.17
CA ASN A 312 -20.22 -9.66 14.71
C ASN A 312 -21.33 -10.23 15.61
N ARG A 313 -21.83 -11.42 15.29
CA ARG A 313 -22.82 -12.13 16.11
C ARG A 313 -22.23 -12.55 17.47
N TRP A 314 -20.99 -13.03 17.49
CA TRP A 314 -20.31 -13.40 18.73
C TRP A 314 -19.92 -12.18 19.56
N MET A 315 -19.45 -11.12 18.90
CA MET A 315 -18.98 -9.90 19.56
C MET A 315 -20.09 -8.89 19.86
N TYR A 316 -21.36 -9.20 19.57
CA TYR A 316 -22.47 -8.25 19.71
C TYR A 316 -22.56 -7.62 21.11
N LEU A 317 -22.45 -8.41 22.18
CA LEU A 317 -22.51 -7.85 23.54
C LEU A 317 -21.29 -7.01 23.86
N GLN A 318 -20.12 -7.41 23.36
CA GLN A 318 -18.91 -6.64 23.49
C GLN A 318 -18.99 -5.31 22.75
N SER A 319 -19.61 -5.28 21.57
CA SER A 319 -19.72 -4.07 20.75
C SER A 319 -20.62 -3.00 21.37
N LEU A 320 -21.54 -3.36 22.27
CA LEU A 320 -22.39 -2.40 22.97
C LEU A 320 -21.59 -1.45 23.88
N ASN A 321 -20.53 -1.94 24.52
CA ASN A 321 -19.73 -1.17 25.48
C ASN A 321 -18.28 -0.92 25.01
N HIS A 322 -17.81 -1.69 24.04
CA HIS A 322 -16.43 -1.67 23.55
C HIS A 322 -16.37 -1.69 22.02
N SER A 323 -17.24 -0.90 21.36
CA SER A 323 -17.35 -0.82 19.89
C SER A 323 -16.00 -0.60 19.19
N TYR A 324 -15.16 0.29 19.72
CA TYR A 324 -13.82 0.54 19.17
C TYR A 324 -12.96 -0.73 19.15
N ARG A 325 -12.92 -1.48 20.26
CA ARG A 325 -12.14 -2.73 20.35
C ARG A 325 -12.63 -3.78 19.36
N VAL A 326 -13.95 -3.94 19.23
CA VAL A 326 -14.53 -4.89 18.28
C VAL A 326 -14.20 -4.48 16.84
N SER A 327 -14.31 -3.20 16.50
CA SER A 327 -13.92 -2.68 15.18
C SER A 327 -12.43 -2.88 14.89
N THR A 328 -11.54 -2.68 15.88
CA THR A 328 -10.12 -3.00 15.74
C THR A 328 -9.89 -4.49 15.41
N TRP A 329 -10.65 -5.40 16.04
CA TRP A 329 -10.55 -6.83 15.72
C TRP A 329 -11.07 -7.16 14.33
N GLU A 330 -12.18 -6.57 13.91
CA GLU A 330 -12.71 -6.70 12.54
C GLU A 330 -11.69 -6.22 11.51
N ASN A 331 -11.10 -5.05 11.72
CA ASN A 331 -10.05 -4.49 10.86
C ASN A 331 -8.83 -5.42 10.80
N ARG A 332 -8.39 -5.96 11.95
CA ARG A 332 -7.25 -6.89 11.99
C ARG A 332 -7.54 -8.23 11.31
N LEU A 333 -8.79 -8.69 11.32
CA LEU A 333 -9.23 -9.85 10.54
C LEU A 333 -9.27 -9.55 9.04
N GLU A 334 -9.66 -8.32 8.66
CA GLU A 334 -9.64 -7.87 7.26
C GLU A 334 -8.21 -7.81 6.70
N VAL A 335 -7.23 -7.39 7.50
CA VAL A 335 -5.81 -7.42 7.08
C VAL A 335 -5.34 -8.84 6.71
N LEU A 336 -5.92 -9.89 7.31
CA LEU A 336 -5.57 -11.26 6.92
C LEU A 336 -5.95 -11.50 5.47
N ASP A 337 -7.12 -11.03 5.01
CA ASP A 337 -7.51 -11.16 3.61
C ASP A 337 -6.57 -10.38 2.70
N THR A 338 -6.16 -9.16 3.09
CA THR A 338 -5.15 -8.38 2.35
C THR A 338 -3.84 -9.16 2.19
N LEU A 339 -3.37 -9.82 3.25
CA LEU A 339 -2.15 -10.65 3.20
C LEU A 339 -2.33 -11.90 2.36
N LEU A 340 -3.50 -12.55 2.41
CA LEU A 340 -3.82 -13.69 1.57
C LEU A 340 -3.86 -13.30 0.08
N ASN A 341 -4.50 -12.17 -0.25
CA ASN A 341 -4.55 -11.59 -1.60
C ASN A 341 -3.14 -11.26 -2.12
N TYR A 342 -2.33 -10.56 -1.32
CA TYR A 342 -0.95 -10.24 -1.70
C TYR A 342 -0.10 -11.51 -1.88
N GLY A 343 -0.24 -12.48 -0.97
CA GLY A 343 0.46 -13.76 -1.03
C GLY A 343 0.07 -14.61 -2.25
N GLU A 344 -1.18 -14.59 -2.68
CA GLU A 344 -1.60 -15.23 -3.94
C GLU A 344 -0.77 -14.71 -5.12
N ARG A 345 -0.73 -13.38 -5.28
CA ARG A 345 0.01 -12.71 -6.36
C ARG A 345 1.50 -13.04 -6.33
N VAL A 346 2.15 -12.88 -5.17
CA VAL A 346 3.62 -12.93 -5.11
C VAL A 346 4.20 -14.30 -4.80
N VAL A 347 3.44 -15.21 -4.17
CA VAL A 347 3.94 -16.55 -3.81
C VAL A 347 3.38 -17.62 -4.74
N ILE A 348 2.09 -17.59 -5.07
CA ILE A 348 1.44 -18.66 -5.84
C ILE A 348 1.56 -18.39 -7.34
N GLU A 349 1.16 -17.21 -7.81
CA GLU A 349 1.12 -16.89 -9.25
C GLU A 349 2.52 -16.71 -9.87
N GLN A 350 3.45 -16.09 -9.14
CA GLN A 350 4.84 -15.94 -9.59
C GLN A 350 5.56 -17.29 -9.73
N ARG A 351 5.32 -18.25 -8.81
CA ARG A 351 5.88 -19.61 -8.91
C ARG A 351 5.36 -20.35 -10.14
N ASN A 352 4.07 -20.23 -10.44
CA ASN A 352 3.48 -20.86 -11.62
C ASN A 352 4.02 -20.28 -12.93
N SER A 353 4.22 -18.95 -12.98
CA SER A 353 4.83 -18.26 -14.13
C SER A 353 6.28 -18.69 -14.35
N SER A 354 7.04 -18.85 -13.26
CA SER A 354 8.44 -19.30 -13.30
C SER A 354 8.58 -20.77 -13.70
N ALA A 355 7.66 -21.63 -13.25
CA ALA A 355 7.62 -23.05 -13.61
C ALA A 355 7.23 -23.27 -15.08
N GLN A 356 6.36 -22.43 -15.65
CA GLN A 356 6.01 -22.49 -17.08
C GLN A 356 7.14 -21.98 -17.99
N ALA A 357 7.91 -20.99 -17.54
CA ALA A 357 9.05 -20.46 -18.28
C ALA A 357 10.21 -21.47 -18.38
N THR A 358 10.39 -22.34 -17.39
CA THR A 358 11.43 -23.40 -17.40
C THR A 358 10.99 -24.69 -18.10
N SER A 359 9.71 -24.85 -18.41
CA SER A 359 9.16 -26.04 -19.10
C SER A 359 8.97 -25.86 -20.61
N THR A 360 9.43 -24.76 -21.19
CA THR A 360 9.36 -24.53 -22.64
C THR A 360 10.73 -24.87 -23.25
N PRO A 361 10.84 -25.91 -24.11
CA PRO A 361 12.11 -26.42 -24.63
C PRO A 361 12.81 -25.49 -25.61
#